data_AF-A0AAU9K8N7-F1
#
_entry.id   AF-A0AAU9K8N7-F1
#
_cell.length_a   1.000
_cell.length_b   1.000
_cell.length_c   1.000
_cell.angle_alpha   90.00
_cell.angle_beta   90.00
_cell.angle_gamma   90.00
#
_symmetry.space_group_name_H-M   'P 1'
#
loop_
_entity.id
_entity.type
_entity.pdbx_description
1 polymer ?
#
loop_
_entity_poly.entity_id
_entity_poly.type
_entity_poly.pdbx_seq_one_letter_code
_entity_poly.pdbx_strand_id
1 'polypeptide(L)'
;MDSTPENIETQEKIEEEKKEENKEEAKEKENNAEEIENDEDSNEEGNEELEERYKMVIIVRTDLGMSIGKVAAQVGHAVIGAYEESEEETLDKWDDCGSPKVVLKVPNLPKMLEIEEKAKASGLVTYLVEDAGRTEVEPGTTTVLAIGPDAESKINAITGKLSLLK
;
A
#
# COMPACT_ATOMS: atom_id res chain seq x y z
N MET A 1 39.33 6.71 -84.38
CA MET A 1 39.15 5.29 -84.04
C MET A 1 40.09 5.01 -82.89
N ASP A 2 39.58 4.33 -81.87
CA ASP A 2 40.25 3.70 -80.74
C ASP A 2 40.40 4.45 -79.39
N SER A 3 39.44 4.11 -78.52
CA SER A 3 39.47 3.73 -77.09
C SER A 3 40.67 4.03 -76.16
N THR A 4 40.34 4.63 -74.99
CA THR A 4 40.84 4.47 -73.58
C THR A 4 42.07 3.60 -73.28
N PRO A 5 42.93 3.94 -72.28
CA PRO A 5 42.61 3.57 -70.89
C PRO A 5 43.21 4.48 -69.80
N GLU A 6 42.38 5.13 -69.00
CA GLU A 6 42.82 5.69 -67.69
C GLU A 6 41.73 5.53 -66.62
N ASN A 7 40.90 4.47 -66.77
CA ASN A 7 39.73 4.20 -65.90
C ASN A 7 39.84 2.86 -65.16
N ILE A 8 41.05 2.32 -64.98
CA ILE A 8 41.28 1.03 -64.30
C ILE A 8 41.78 1.26 -62.86
N GLU A 9 42.67 2.23 -62.64
CA GLU A 9 43.27 2.51 -61.32
C GLU A 9 42.28 3.11 -60.29
N THR A 10 41.16 3.67 -60.75
CA THR A 10 40.13 4.27 -59.88
C THR A 10 39.07 3.26 -59.44
N GLN A 11 38.88 2.15 -60.17
CA GLN A 11 37.86 1.15 -59.82
C GLN A 11 38.36 0.18 -58.74
N GLU A 12 39.63 -0.23 -58.80
CA GLU A 12 40.22 -1.14 -57.80
C GLU A 12 40.31 -0.50 -56.40
N LYS A 13 40.63 0.79 -56.32
CA LYS A 13 40.70 1.55 -55.06
C LYS A 13 39.35 1.70 -54.36
N ILE A 14 38.29 1.94 -55.13
CA ILE A 14 36.92 2.06 -54.61
C ILE A 14 36.39 0.70 -54.16
N GLU A 15 36.84 -0.38 -54.79
CA GLU A 15 36.43 -1.74 -54.43
C GLU A 15 37.16 -2.25 -53.17
N GLU A 16 38.41 -1.82 -52.92
CA GLU A 16 39.12 -2.09 -51.66
C GLU A 16 38.53 -1.31 -50.46
N GLU A 17 38.24 -0.02 -50.62
CA GLU A 17 37.63 0.80 -49.54
C GLU A 17 36.25 0.28 -49.13
N LYS A 18 35.41 -0.13 -50.10
CA LYS A 18 34.10 -0.76 -49.82
C LYS A 18 34.21 -2.14 -49.16
N LYS A 19 35.33 -2.82 -49.34
CA LYS A 19 35.59 -4.14 -48.73
C LYS A 19 36.03 -4.01 -47.28
N GLU A 20 36.74 -2.92 -46.95
CA GLU A 20 37.10 -2.58 -45.56
C GLU A 20 35.88 -2.10 -44.78
N GLU A 21 35.05 -1.22 -45.35
CA GLU A 21 33.79 -0.75 -44.72
C GLU A 21 32.83 -1.91 -44.40
N ASN A 22 32.62 -2.84 -45.34
CA ASN A 22 31.76 -4.02 -45.11
C ASN A 22 32.34 -4.99 -44.06
N LYS A 23 33.65 -4.97 -43.81
CA LYS A 23 34.32 -5.86 -42.86
C LYS A 23 34.28 -5.28 -41.44
N GLU A 24 34.23 -3.95 -41.30
CA GLU A 24 33.97 -3.28 -40.02
C GLU A 24 32.49 -3.41 -39.61
N GLU A 25 31.53 -3.21 -40.53
CA GLU A 25 30.10 -3.42 -40.23
C GLU A 25 29.75 -4.87 -39.86
N ALA A 26 30.45 -5.86 -40.44
CA ALA A 26 30.25 -7.28 -40.10
C ALA A 26 30.76 -7.62 -38.69
N LYS A 27 31.89 -7.03 -38.27
CA LYS A 27 32.46 -7.24 -36.94
C LYS A 27 31.65 -6.56 -35.83
N GLU A 28 31.07 -5.40 -36.11
CA GLU A 28 30.24 -4.68 -35.15
C GLU A 28 28.89 -5.39 -34.91
N LYS A 29 28.35 -6.09 -35.92
CA LYS A 29 27.15 -6.93 -35.78
C LYS A 29 27.41 -8.25 -35.04
N GLU A 30 28.60 -8.84 -35.20
CA GLU A 30 28.99 -10.07 -34.48
C GLU A 30 29.21 -9.79 -32.98
N ASN A 31 29.90 -8.69 -32.64
CA ASN A 31 30.10 -8.27 -31.25
C ASN A 31 28.78 -7.94 -30.53
N ASN A 32 27.81 -7.37 -31.25
CA ASN A 32 26.50 -7.01 -30.69
C ASN A 32 25.55 -8.21 -30.56
N ALA A 33 25.83 -9.33 -31.25
CA ALA A 33 25.07 -10.57 -31.12
C ALA A 33 25.55 -11.43 -29.93
N GLU A 34 26.86 -11.42 -29.63
CA GLU A 34 27.42 -12.14 -28.47
C GLU A 34 27.08 -11.47 -27.12
N GLU A 35 26.79 -10.16 -27.09
CA GLU A 35 26.30 -9.47 -25.87
C GLU A 35 24.83 -9.80 -25.54
N ILE A 36 24.05 -10.33 -26.50
CA ILE A 36 22.62 -10.64 -26.30
C ILE A 36 22.41 -12.06 -25.73
N GLU A 37 23.39 -12.97 -25.82
CA GLU A 37 23.24 -14.37 -25.39
C GLU A 37 23.74 -14.66 -23.96
N ASN A 38 24.14 -13.66 -23.17
CA ASN A 38 24.61 -13.86 -21.78
C ASN A 38 23.66 -13.32 -20.69
N ASP A 39 22.41 -13.00 -21.03
CA ASP A 39 21.37 -12.54 -20.08
C ASP A 39 20.31 -13.62 -19.78
N GLU A 40 20.70 -14.89 -19.80
CA GLU A 40 19.96 -15.97 -19.14
C GLU A 40 20.47 -16.16 -17.70
N ASP A 41 20.27 -15.15 -16.84
CA ASP A 41 20.35 -15.36 -15.38
C ASP A 41 19.16 -14.68 -14.69
N SER A 42 18.29 -15.55 -14.17
CA SER A 42 17.14 -15.27 -13.30
C SER A 42 16.24 -14.09 -13.65
N ASN A 43 15.23 -14.33 -14.50
CA ASN A 43 13.91 -13.74 -14.24
C ASN A 43 13.35 -14.36 -12.95
N GLU A 44 13.89 -13.95 -11.80
CA GLU A 44 13.10 -13.88 -10.59
C GLU A 44 12.07 -12.78 -10.85
N GLU A 45 10.89 -13.17 -11.34
CA GLU A 45 9.69 -12.37 -11.12
C GLU A 45 9.60 -12.24 -9.60
N GLY A 46 10.18 -11.15 -9.08
CA GLY A 46 10.00 -10.72 -7.72
C GLY A 46 8.51 -10.53 -7.53
N ASN A 47 7.86 -11.57 -7.01
CA ASN A 47 6.61 -11.43 -6.30
C ASN A 47 6.99 -10.61 -5.06
N GLU A 48 7.09 -9.29 -5.22
CA GLU A 48 7.06 -8.36 -4.10
C GLU A 48 5.69 -8.59 -3.46
N GLU A 49 5.63 -9.55 -2.53
CA GLU A 49 4.57 -9.66 -1.55
C GLU A 49 4.53 -8.29 -0.87
N LEU A 50 3.62 -7.43 -1.33
CA LEU A 50 3.36 -6.15 -0.69
C LEU A 50 3.05 -6.46 0.77
N GLU A 51 3.96 -6.10 1.67
CA GLU A 51 3.76 -6.28 3.10
C GLU A 51 2.38 -5.74 3.47
N GLU A 52 1.50 -6.63 3.92
CA GLU A 52 0.14 -6.26 4.26
C GLU A 52 0.19 -5.30 5.45
N ARG A 53 -0.27 -4.06 5.23
CA ARG A 53 -0.27 -3.04 6.28
C ARG A 53 -1.29 -3.38 7.37
N TYR A 54 -0.97 -3.02 8.59
CA TYR A 54 -1.85 -3.14 9.75
C TYR A 54 -2.33 -1.77 10.20
N LYS A 55 -3.56 -1.68 10.73
CA LYS A 55 -4.09 -0.44 11.33
C LYS A 55 -5.13 -0.69 12.39
N MET A 56 -5.46 0.36 13.14
CA MET A 56 -6.62 0.41 14.02
C MET A 56 -7.58 1.50 13.53
N VAL A 57 -8.88 1.20 13.53
CA VAL A 57 -9.93 2.18 13.19
C VAL A 57 -10.74 2.52 14.43
N ILE A 58 -10.92 3.82 14.67
CA ILE A 58 -11.71 4.34 15.78
C ILE A 58 -12.93 5.06 15.23
N ILE A 59 -14.12 4.60 15.60
CA ILE A 59 -15.40 5.09 15.09
C ILE A 59 -16.06 5.94 16.17
N VAL A 60 -16.35 7.20 15.84
CA VAL A 60 -16.94 8.17 16.77
C VAL A 60 -18.39 8.46 16.39
N ARG A 61 -19.27 8.47 17.39
CA ARG A 61 -20.66 8.94 17.24
C ARG A 61 -20.74 10.46 17.15
N THR A 62 -21.28 10.98 16.06
CA THR A 62 -21.42 12.43 15.86
C THR A 62 -22.73 13.02 16.38
N ASP A 63 -23.74 12.18 16.65
CA ASP A 63 -25.02 12.62 17.23
C ASP A 63 -24.89 13.14 18.66
N LEU A 64 -23.81 12.77 19.36
CA LEU A 64 -23.57 13.17 20.75
C LEU A 64 -23.04 14.61 20.88
N GLY A 65 -22.63 15.26 19.79
CA GLY A 65 -22.13 16.63 19.83
C GLY A 65 -20.90 16.85 20.73
N MET A 66 -20.13 15.79 21.00
CA MET A 66 -18.99 15.83 21.92
C MET A 66 -17.95 16.88 21.49
N SER A 67 -17.42 17.61 22.46
CA SER A 67 -16.29 18.51 22.23
C SER A 67 -15.04 17.76 21.74
N ILE A 68 -14.16 18.44 21.00
CA ILE A 68 -12.92 17.87 20.43
C ILE A 68 -12.07 17.21 21.53
N GLY A 69 -11.95 17.86 22.69
CA GLY A 69 -11.20 17.32 23.82
C GLY A 69 -11.81 16.04 24.38
N LYS A 70 -13.14 15.96 24.45
CA LYS A 70 -13.84 14.73 24.87
C LYS A 70 -13.62 13.62 23.87
N VAL A 71 -13.76 13.89 22.57
CA VAL A 71 -13.49 12.90 21.51
C VAL A 71 -12.06 12.36 21.63
N ALA A 72 -11.06 13.24 21.76
CA ALA A 72 -9.66 12.81 21.91
C ALA A 72 -9.44 11.89 23.11
N ALA A 73 -10.04 12.21 24.26
CA ALA A 73 -9.95 11.35 25.45
C ALA A 73 -10.62 9.98 25.23
N GLN A 74 -11.81 9.95 24.63
CA GLN A 74 -12.53 8.71 24.34
C GLN A 74 -11.79 7.84 23.31
N VAL A 75 -11.19 8.46 22.29
CA VAL A 75 -10.31 7.77 21.33
C VAL A 75 -9.13 7.12 22.05
N GLY A 76 -8.48 7.83 22.98
CA GLY A 76 -7.40 7.27 23.79
C GLY A 76 -7.83 6.05 24.59
N HIS A 77 -8.99 6.10 25.24
CA HIS A 77 -9.56 4.95 25.95
C HIS A 77 -9.85 3.76 25.02
N ALA A 78 -10.41 4.04 23.83
CA ALA A 78 -10.75 3.00 22.86
C ALA A 78 -9.50 2.26 22.36
N VAL A 79 -8.41 3.00 22.11
CA VAL A 79 -7.13 2.44 21.66
C VAL A 79 -6.54 1.51 22.71
N ILE A 80 -6.49 1.93 23.98
CA ILE A 80 -5.94 1.10 25.05
C ILE A 80 -6.78 -0.16 25.25
N GLY A 81 -8.10 -0.03 25.30
CA GLY A 81 -8.98 -1.18 25.44
C GLY A 81 -8.85 -2.19 24.30
N ALA A 82 -8.75 -1.70 23.06
CA ALA A 82 -8.52 -2.60 21.93
C ALA A 82 -7.12 -3.23 21.92
N TYR A 83 -6.09 -2.48 22.34
CA TYR A 83 -4.73 -2.99 22.48
C TYR A 83 -4.66 -4.14 23.50
N GLU A 84 -5.27 -3.98 24.67
CA GLU A 84 -5.27 -4.99 25.73
C GLU A 84 -5.99 -6.30 25.33
N GLU A 85 -6.96 -6.22 24.42
CA GLU A 85 -7.71 -7.37 23.91
C GLU A 85 -7.08 -8.01 22.65
N SER A 86 -5.95 -7.48 22.17
CA SER A 86 -5.30 -7.93 20.94
C SER A 86 -4.16 -8.91 21.19
N GLU A 87 -3.99 -9.84 20.26
CA GLU A 87 -2.90 -10.83 20.28
C GLU A 87 -1.53 -10.18 20.01
N GLU A 88 -0.49 -10.65 20.71
CA GLU A 88 0.88 -10.10 20.63
C GLU A 88 1.41 -10.05 19.19
N GLU A 89 1.24 -11.12 18.40
CA GLU A 89 1.68 -11.16 17.00
C GLU A 89 0.99 -10.08 16.13
N THR A 90 -0.27 -9.77 16.43
CA THR A 90 -1.02 -8.72 15.70
C THR A 90 -0.54 -7.33 16.10
N LEU A 91 -0.20 -7.15 17.39
CA LEU A 91 0.37 -5.92 17.91
C LEU A 91 1.76 -5.65 17.32
N ASP A 92 2.62 -6.66 17.24
CA ASP A 92 3.96 -6.54 16.64
C ASP A 92 3.88 -6.03 15.20
N LYS A 93 3.03 -6.65 14.36
CA LYS A 93 2.83 -6.23 12.96
C LYS A 93 2.27 -4.81 12.85
N TRP A 94 1.37 -4.44 13.77
CA TRP A 94 0.82 -3.09 13.82
C TRP A 94 1.86 -2.05 14.25
N ASP A 95 2.71 -2.39 15.21
CA ASP A 95 3.78 -1.53 15.69
C ASP A 95 4.90 -1.36 14.66
N ASP A 96 5.23 -2.42 13.92
CA ASP A 96 6.14 -2.36 12.76
C ASP A 96 5.58 -1.43 11.66
N CYS A 97 4.26 -1.32 11.54
CA CYS A 97 3.59 -0.35 10.66
C CYS A 97 3.54 1.08 11.23
N GLY A 98 4.13 1.35 12.41
CA GLY A 98 4.08 2.65 13.11
C GLY A 98 2.78 2.89 13.88
N SER A 99 2.07 1.82 14.22
CA SER A 99 0.83 1.80 15.00
C SER A 99 -0.27 2.76 14.49
N PRO A 100 -0.61 2.76 13.18
CA PRO A 100 -1.51 3.76 12.60
C PRO A 100 -2.93 3.64 13.13
N LYS A 101 -3.54 4.80 13.40
CA LYS A 101 -4.90 4.95 13.93
C LYS A 101 -5.70 5.88 13.03
N VAL A 102 -6.86 5.42 12.55
CA VAL A 102 -7.73 6.21 11.67
C VAL A 102 -9.05 6.48 12.36
N VAL A 103 -9.42 7.76 12.49
CA VAL A 103 -10.67 8.14 13.15
C VAL A 103 -11.77 8.40 12.11
N LEU A 104 -12.83 7.59 12.18
CA LEU A 104 -14.00 7.63 11.32
C LEU A 104 -15.24 8.06 12.13
N LYS A 105 -16.32 8.40 11.43
CA LYS A 105 -17.58 8.81 12.06
C LYS A 105 -18.78 8.00 11.63
N VAL A 106 -19.72 7.87 12.55
CA VAL A 106 -21.06 7.32 12.31
C VAL A 106 -22.13 8.25 12.90
N PRO A 107 -23.33 8.27 12.29
CA PRO A 107 -24.36 9.22 12.69
C PRO A 107 -25.06 8.86 14.01
N ASN A 108 -24.99 7.62 14.48
CA ASN A 108 -25.73 7.15 15.66
C ASN A 108 -25.26 5.78 16.17
N LEU A 109 -25.78 5.38 17.34
CA LEU A 109 -25.51 4.10 17.98
C LEU A 109 -25.93 2.87 17.15
N PRO A 110 -27.13 2.80 16.55
CA PRO A 110 -27.50 1.63 15.74
C PRO A 110 -26.51 1.34 14.62
N LYS A 111 -26.01 2.38 13.95
CA LYS A 111 -24.99 2.19 12.90
C LYS A 111 -23.65 1.71 13.46
N MET A 112 -23.25 2.20 14.62
CA MET A 112 -22.04 1.76 15.32
C MET A 112 -22.12 0.25 15.67
N LEU A 113 -23.24 -0.18 16.26
CA LEU A 113 -23.45 -1.58 16.66
C LEU A 113 -23.52 -2.52 15.44
N GLU A 114 -24.13 -2.08 14.33
CA GLU A 114 -24.12 -2.83 13.07
C GLU A 114 -22.68 -3.08 12.56
N ILE A 115 -21.80 -2.08 12.72
CA ILE A 115 -20.39 -2.19 12.31
C ILE A 115 -19.62 -3.10 13.27
N GLU A 116 -19.84 -2.97 14.57
CA GLU A 116 -19.24 -3.83 15.59
C GLU A 116 -19.59 -5.32 15.35
N GLU A 117 -20.87 -5.62 15.10
CA GLU A 117 -21.32 -6.98 14.83
C GLU A 117 -20.61 -7.58 13.62
N LYS A 118 -20.47 -6.81 12.53
CA LYS A 118 -19.73 -7.23 11.32
C LYS A 118 -18.25 -7.47 11.60
N ALA A 119 -17.64 -6.62 12.42
CA ALA A 119 -16.24 -6.76 12.82
C ALA A 119 -16.02 -8.02 13.66
N LYS A 120 -16.84 -8.23 14.68
CA LYS A 120 -16.81 -9.46 15.50
C LYS A 120 -17.04 -10.71 14.67
N ALA A 121 -18.01 -10.69 13.75
CA ALA A 121 -18.28 -11.80 12.84
C ALA A 121 -17.12 -12.11 11.88
N SER A 122 -16.25 -11.13 11.62
CA SER A 122 -15.03 -11.29 10.81
C SER A 122 -13.81 -11.65 11.65
N GLY A 123 -13.98 -11.91 12.97
CA GLY A 123 -12.88 -12.20 13.89
C GLY A 123 -11.94 -11.01 14.09
N LEU A 124 -12.45 -9.78 14.07
CA LEU A 124 -11.70 -8.59 14.46
C LEU A 124 -11.93 -8.30 15.94
N VAL A 125 -10.87 -7.88 16.63
CA VAL A 125 -10.97 -7.28 17.96
C VAL A 125 -11.79 -5.99 17.87
N THR A 126 -12.68 -5.81 18.83
CA THR A 126 -13.51 -4.61 18.96
C THR A 126 -13.58 -4.17 20.41
N TYR A 127 -13.57 -2.87 20.65
CA TYR A 127 -13.72 -2.32 22.00
C TYR A 127 -14.67 -1.12 22.02
N LEU A 128 -15.74 -1.19 22.82
CA LEU A 128 -16.68 -0.10 23.02
C LEU A 128 -16.30 0.73 24.24
N VAL A 129 -16.32 2.04 24.08
CA VAL A 129 -16.15 2.99 25.17
C VAL A 129 -17.51 3.55 25.59
N GLU A 130 -17.78 3.51 26.87
CA GLU A 130 -18.92 4.17 27.50
C GLU A 130 -18.46 5.36 28.34
N ASP A 131 -19.20 6.47 28.27
CA ASP A 131 -18.90 7.62 29.12
C ASP A 131 -19.25 7.30 30.58
N ALA A 132 -18.25 7.29 31.47
CA ALA A 132 -18.41 7.04 32.90
C ALA A 132 -19.14 8.18 33.66
N GLY A 133 -19.77 9.13 32.96
CA GLY A 133 -20.69 10.08 33.57
C GLY A 133 -20.03 11.29 34.23
N ARG A 134 -18.92 11.79 33.67
CA ARG A 134 -18.24 12.99 34.22
C ARG A 134 -18.38 14.26 33.37
N THR A 135 -19.12 14.22 32.26
CA THR A 135 -19.19 15.30 31.25
C THR A 135 -20.49 15.29 30.42
N GLU A 136 -20.53 16.17 29.40
CA GLU A 136 -21.48 16.45 28.29
C GLU A 136 -22.48 15.37 27.80
N VAL A 137 -22.38 14.11 28.19
CA VAL A 137 -23.22 12.99 27.73
C VAL A 137 -23.71 12.18 28.93
N GLU A 138 -24.92 11.61 28.83
CA GLU A 138 -25.49 10.77 29.89
C GLU A 138 -24.55 9.60 30.26
N PRO A 139 -24.34 9.32 31.56
CA PRO A 139 -23.54 8.18 32.00
C PRO A 139 -23.98 6.85 31.37
N GLY A 140 -23.02 6.00 30.99
CA GLY A 140 -23.29 4.72 30.33
C GLY A 140 -23.61 4.85 28.83
N THR A 141 -23.51 6.05 28.26
CA THR A 141 -23.67 6.21 26.81
C THR A 141 -22.43 5.70 26.08
N THR A 142 -22.61 4.75 25.18
CA THR A 142 -21.57 4.32 24.24
C THR A 142 -21.19 5.46 23.29
N THR A 143 -19.92 5.87 23.28
CA THR A 143 -19.44 7.05 22.55
C THR A 143 -18.59 6.67 21.33
N VAL A 144 -17.70 5.70 21.50
CA VAL A 144 -16.63 5.35 20.56
C VAL A 144 -16.48 3.83 20.47
N LEU A 145 -16.15 3.33 19.27
CA LEU A 145 -15.83 1.94 18.99
C LEU A 145 -14.43 1.87 18.37
N ALA A 146 -13.53 1.07 18.94
CA ALA A 146 -12.29 0.67 18.28
C ALA A 146 -12.45 -0.67 17.55
N ILE A 147 -11.78 -0.81 16.42
CA ILE A 147 -11.70 -2.05 15.62
C ILE A 147 -10.23 -2.28 15.26
N GLY A 148 -9.75 -3.50 15.51
CA GLY A 148 -8.35 -3.87 15.33
C GLY A 148 -7.48 -3.57 16.56
N PRO A 149 -6.14 -3.56 16.40
CA PRO A 149 -5.45 -3.54 15.13
C PRO A 149 -5.55 -4.88 14.39
N ASP A 150 -5.50 -4.83 13.07
CA ASP A 150 -5.48 -6.01 12.18
C ASP A 150 -5.04 -5.54 10.78
N ALA A 151 -4.94 -6.47 9.85
CA ALA A 151 -4.73 -6.23 8.44
C ALA A 151 -5.70 -5.16 7.89
N GLU A 152 -5.12 -4.20 7.17
CA GLU A 152 -5.85 -3.08 6.60
C GLU A 152 -6.96 -3.55 5.66
N SER A 153 -6.72 -4.60 4.87
CA SER A 153 -7.70 -5.17 3.95
C SER A 153 -8.95 -5.66 4.68
N LYS A 154 -8.78 -6.40 5.78
CA LYS A 154 -9.84 -6.96 6.64
C LYS A 154 -10.65 -5.84 7.30
N ILE A 155 -9.99 -4.81 7.81
CA ILE A 155 -10.66 -3.64 8.41
C ILE A 155 -11.42 -2.82 7.35
N ASN A 156 -10.83 -2.61 6.17
CA ASN A 156 -11.44 -1.85 5.08
C ASN A 156 -12.67 -2.52 4.49
N ALA A 157 -12.73 -3.86 4.49
CA ALA A 157 -13.92 -4.60 4.05
C ALA A 157 -15.19 -4.18 4.81
N ILE A 158 -15.04 -3.72 6.06
CA ILE A 158 -16.15 -3.28 6.91
C ILE A 158 -16.27 -1.74 6.93
N THR A 159 -15.14 -1.04 7.04
CA THR A 159 -15.11 0.39 7.39
C THR A 159 -14.83 1.33 6.21
N GLY A 160 -14.43 0.79 5.04
CA GLY A 160 -13.93 1.60 3.91
C GLY A 160 -14.93 2.58 3.29
N LYS A 161 -16.23 2.46 3.60
CA LYS A 161 -17.28 3.40 3.16
C LYS A 161 -17.59 4.50 4.18
N LEU A 162 -17.02 4.44 5.38
CA LEU A 162 -17.22 5.45 6.41
C LEU A 162 -16.39 6.69 6.09
N SER A 163 -16.88 7.84 6.53
CA SER A 163 -16.17 9.11 6.37
C SER A 163 -15.22 9.35 7.53
N LEU A 164 -14.12 10.05 7.26
CA LEU A 164 -13.23 10.59 8.29
C LEU A 164 -13.99 11.54 9.22
N LEU A 165 -13.61 11.50 10.50
CA LEU A 165 -13.97 12.56 11.44
C LEU A 165 -13.21 13.83 11.04
N LYS A 166 -13.90 14.98 11.02
CA LYS A 166 -13.34 16.29 10.65
C LYS A 166 -13.40 17.22 11.84
#